data_AF-A0A968BY82-F1
#
_entry.id   AF-A0A968BY82-F1
#
_cell.length_a   1.000
_cell.length_b   1.000
_cell.length_c   1.000
_cell.angle_alpha   90.00
_cell.angle_beta   90.00
_cell.angle_gamma   90.00
#
_symmetry.space_group_name_H-M   'P 1'
#
loop_
_entity.id
_entity.type
_entity.pdbx_description
1 polymer ?
#
loop_
_entity_poly.entity_id
_entity_poly.type
_entity_poly.pdbx_seq_one_letter_code
_entity_poly.pdbx_strand_id
1 'polypeptide(L)' 'RGQAPYHIVLTHGYTVDGKGKKMSKSLGNTIAPQDIIKKTGADILRLWV' A
#
# COMPACT_ATOMS: atom_id res chain seq x y z
N ARG A 1 11.73 3.50 32.39
CA ARG A 1 11.30 2.37 31.54
C ARG A 1 9.87 2.02 31.97
N GLY A 2 8.87 2.13 31.09
CA GLY A 2 7.47 1.86 31.47
C GLY A 2 6.39 2.66 30.72
N GLN A 3 6.69 3.26 29.56
CA GLN A 3 5.69 4.02 28.80
C GLN A 3 5.69 3.57 27.34
N ALA A 4 4.50 3.58 26.72
CA ALA A 4 4.32 3.17 25.34
C ALA A 4 5.14 4.08 24.40
N PRO A 5 5.77 3.53 23.35
CA PRO A 5 6.66 4.27 22.44
C PRO A 5 5.92 5.26 21.52
N TYR A 6 4.59 5.32 21.59
CA TYR A 6 3.73 6.20 20.81
C TYR A 6 2.41 6.45 21.53
N HIS A 7 1.81 7.61 21.29
CA HIS A 7 0.52 8.00 21.87
C HIS A 7 -0.68 7.44 21.09
N ILE A 8 -0.55 7.31 19.77
CA ILE A 8 -1.60 6.81 18.87
C ILE A 8 -0.95 5.92 17.81
N VAL A 9 -1.62 4.81 17.48
CA VAL A 9 -1.24 3.91 16.39
C VAL A 9 -2.36 3.88 15.37
N LEU A 10 -2.03 4.15 14.12
CA LEU A 10 -2.93 3.96 12.98
C LEU A 10 -2.37 2.86 12.09
N THR A 11 -3.13 1.78 11.93
CA THR A 11 -2.79 0.68 11.03
C THR A 11 -3.66 0.76 9.78
N HIS A 12 -3.07 0.44 8.64
CA HIS A 12 -3.79 0.31 7.38
C HIS A 12 -3.71 -1.14 6.88
N GLY A 13 -4.73 -1.55 6.13
CA GLY A 13 -4.76 -2.87 5.50
C GLY A 13 -3.70 -3.05 4.42
N TYR A 14 -3.70 -4.23 3.81
CA TYR A 14 -2.90 -4.49 2.62
C TYR A 14 -3.70 -4.17 1.36
N THR A 15 -3.02 -3.60 0.37
CA THR A 15 -3.56 -3.52 -0.97
C THR A 15 -3.61 -4.94 -1.59
N VAL A 16 -4.70 -5.24 -2.28
CA VAL A 16 -4.95 -6.55 -2.90
C VAL A 16 -4.76 -6.49 -4.41
N ASP A 17 -4.41 -7.63 -5.01
CA ASP A 17 -4.40 -7.79 -6.46
C ASP A 17 -5.83 -7.98 -7.02
N GLY A 18 -5.96 -8.05 -8.34
CA GLY A 18 -7.25 -8.25 -9.01
C GLY A 18 -7.95 -9.58 -8.69
N LYS A 19 -7.30 -10.50 -7.96
CA LYS A 19 -7.85 -11.78 -7.49
C LYS A 19 -8.15 -11.76 -5.97
N GLY A 20 -8.04 -10.59 -5.33
CA GLY A 20 -8.29 -10.42 -3.90
C GLY A 20 -7.17 -10.93 -3.00
N LYS A 21 -6.00 -11.29 -3.54
CA LYS A 21 -4.86 -11.72 -2.74
C LYS A 21 -4.04 -10.51 -2.32
N LYS A 22 -3.57 -10.50 -1.07
CA LYS A 22 -2.60 -9.51 -0.59
C LYS A 22 -1.42 -9.40 -1.55
N MET A 23 -1.06 -8.18 -1.94
CA MET A 23 0.14 -7.95 -2.72
C MET A 23 1.40 -8.21 -1.89
N SER A 24 2.33 -9.00 -2.43
CA SER A 24 3.60 -9.31 -1.80
C SER A 24 4.68 -9.68 -2.81
N LYS A 25 5.94 -9.30 -2.53
CA LYS A 25 7.09 -9.61 -3.39
C LYS A 25 7.31 -11.11 -3.55
N SER A 26 7.12 -11.89 -2.48
CA SER A 26 7.28 -13.35 -2.50
C SER A 26 6.24 -14.04 -3.39
N LEU A 27 5.03 -13.50 -3.49
CA LEU A 27 3.99 -14.00 -4.39
C LEU A 27 4.14 -13.48 -5.82
N GLY A 28 4.99 -12.48 -6.04
CA GLY A 28 5.24 -11.87 -7.35
C GLY A 28 4.08 -11.03 -7.89
N ASN A 29 3.06 -10.75 -7.08
CA ASN A 29 1.85 -10.02 -7.48
C ASN A 29 1.90 -8.51 -7.11
N THR A 30 3.09 -7.98 -6.84
CA THR A 30 3.26 -6.55 -6.53
C THR A 30 3.40 -5.73 -7.81
N ILE A 31 2.67 -4.61 -7.90
CA ILE A 31 2.87 -3.58 -8.92
C ILE A 31 3.60 -2.40 -8.28
N ALA A 32 4.64 -1.88 -8.94
CA ALA A 32 5.35 -0.71 -8.43
C ALA A 32 4.50 0.55 -8.64
N PRO A 33 4.33 1.42 -7.62
CA PRO A 33 3.58 2.67 -7.75
C PRO A 33 4.08 3.54 -8.92
N GLN A 34 5.38 3.53 -9.18
CA GLN A 34 6.00 4.28 -10.27
C GLN A 34 5.46 3.87 -11.65
N ASP A 35 5.10 2.60 -11.84
CA ASP A 35 4.57 2.11 -13.11
C ASP A 35 3.14 2.61 -13.35
N ILE A 36 2.36 2.79 -12.28
CA ILE A 36 1.01 3.36 -12.34
C ILE A 36 1.08 4.87 -12.57
N ILE A 37 1.98 5.56 -11.86
CA ILE A 37 2.21 7.00 -12.00
C ILE A 37 2.63 7.36 -13.43
N LYS A 38 3.55 6.58 -14.03
CA LYS A 38 3.96 6.79 -15.44
C LYS A 38 2.80 6.68 -16.44
N LYS A 39 1.79 5.87 -16.14
CA LYS A 39 0.65 5.63 -17.04
C LYS A 39 -0.52 6.59 -16.82
N THR A 40 -0.78 6.96 -15.57
CA THR A 40 -2.03 7.64 -15.16
C THR A 40 -1.79 8.93 -14.35
N GLY A 41 -0.55 9.25 -14.01
CA GLY A 41 -0.22 10.37 -13.13
C GLY A 41 -0.37 10.03 -11.65
N ALA A 42 0.28 10.81 -10.79
CA ALA A 42 0.33 10.54 -9.36
C ALA A 42 -0.97 10.89 -8.62
N ASP A 43 -1.77 11.82 -9.16
CA ASP A 43 -3.00 12.27 -8.52
C ASP A 43 -4.13 11.24 -8.66
N ILE A 44 -4.20 10.55 -9.81
CA ILE A 44 -5.14 9.44 -10.01
C ILE A 44 -4.85 8.32 -9.00
N LEU A 45 -3.57 8.01 -8.75
CA LEU A 45 -3.19 6.98 -7.78
C LEU A 45 -3.59 7.37 -6.35
N ARG A 46 -3.46 8.64 -5.96
CA ARG A 46 -3.84 9.11 -4.62
C ARG A 46 -5.34 9.14 -4.39
N LEU A 47 -6.12 9.45 -5.43
CA LEU A 47 -7.59 9.43 -5.34
C LEU A 47 -8.14 8.02 -5.12
N TRP A 48 -7.42 7.01 -5.61
CA TRP A 48 -7.83 5.62 -5.51
C TRP A 48 -7.46 4.96 -4.17
N VAL A 49 -6.53 5.55 -3.40
CA VAL A 49 -6.04 5.03 -2.10
C VAL A 49 -6.97 5.38 -0.96
#